data_AF-A0A091GK76-F1
#
_entry.id   AF-A0A091GK76-F1
#
_cell.length_a   1.000
_cell.length_b   1.000
_cell.length_c   1.000
_cell.angle_alpha   90.00
_cell.angle_beta   90.00
_cell.angle_gamma   90.00
#
_symmetry.space_group_name_H-M   'P 1'
#
loop_
_entity.id
_entity.type
_entity.pdbx_description
1 polymer ?
#
loop_
_entity_poly.entity_id
_entity_poly.type
_entity_poly.pdbx_seq_one_letter_code
_entity_poly.pdbx_strand_id
1 'polypeptide(L)'
;VPPALLSRSLLCRPTVQAVATHQSAPAQQGHSAPQKGHGGSKAASLHWTGERAVSVLLLGLLPAAYLYPGPAMDYSLAAALTVHGHWGLGQVITDYVHGETPIKVANTGLYVLSAVTFAGLCYFNYHDVGICKAVAMLWSL
;
A
#
# COMPACT_ATOMS: atom_id res chain seq x y z
N VAL A 1 -86.48 -21.20 43.34
CA VAL A 1 -85.83 -19.87 43.38
C VAL A 1 -84.36 -20.10 43.75
N PRO A 2 -83.40 -19.94 42.83
CA PRO A 2 -81.97 -20.17 43.09
C PRO A 2 -81.31 -18.92 43.69
N PRO A 3 -80.28 -19.03 44.55
CA PRO A 3 -79.42 -17.91 44.87
C PRO A 3 -78.19 -17.87 43.95
N ALA A 4 -77.67 -16.66 43.87
CA ALA A 4 -76.77 -16.15 42.86
C ALA A 4 -75.29 -16.53 43.04
N LEU A 5 -74.64 -16.55 41.88
CA LEU A 5 -73.25 -16.28 41.55
C LEU A 5 -72.43 -15.52 42.62
N LEU A 6 -71.22 -16.01 42.91
CA LEU A 6 -70.08 -15.10 43.04
C LEU A 6 -68.79 -15.76 42.52
N SER A 7 -68.36 -15.26 41.37
CA SER A 7 -67.13 -15.56 40.67
C SER A 7 -65.90 -15.19 41.51
N ARG A 8 -64.95 -16.12 41.67
CA ARG A 8 -63.61 -15.83 42.19
C ARG A 8 -62.59 -16.04 41.08
N SER A 9 -62.09 -14.91 40.61
CA SER A 9 -61.04 -14.73 39.64
C SER A 9 -59.77 -15.54 39.96
N LEU A 10 -59.30 -16.32 39.00
CA LEU A 10 -57.88 -16.67 38.90
C LEU A 10 -57.39 -16.15 37.56
N LEU A 11 -56.67 -15.03 37.61
CA LEU A 11 -55.96 -14.45 36.49
C LEU A 11 -54.97 -15.49 35.94
N CYS A 12 -55.27 -16.07 34.77
CA CYS A 12 -54.27 -16.68 33.93
C CYS A 12 -53.32 -15.59 33.46
N ARG A 13 -52.08 -15.67 33.96
CA ARG A 13 -50.94 -14.83 33.59
C ARG A 13 -50.78 -14.80 32.07
N PRO A 14 -50.44 -13.64 31.46
CA PRO A 14 -50.06 -13.60 30.06
C PRO A 14 -48.75 -14.38 29.91
N THR A 15 -48.76 -15.35 29.02
CA THR A 15 -47.55 -16.02 28.54
C THR A 15 -46.69 -14.95 27.87
N VAL A 16 -45.66 -14.48 28.56
CA VAL A 16 -44.63 -13.64 27.95
C VAL A 16 -44.00 -14.49 26.85
N GLN A 17 -44.30 -14.14 25.61
CA GLN A 17 -43.64 -14.65 24.43
C GLN A 17 -42.16 -14.31 24.59
N ALA A 18 -41.34 -15.33 24.86
CA ALA A 18 -39.91 -15.18 24.88
C ALA A 18 -39.48 -14.75 23.48
N VAL A 19 -39.30 -13.44 23.31
CA VAL A 19 -38.51 -12.88 22.21
C VAL A 19 -37.18 -13.61 22.31
N ALA A 20 -36.91 -14.47 21.33
CA ALA A 20 -35.57 -14.95 21.08
C ALA A 20 -34.74 -13.72 20.77
N THR A 21 -34.11 -13.16 21.81
CA THR A 21 -33.01 -12.24 21.64
C THR A 21 -31.94 -13.06 20.94
N HIS A 22 -31.81 -12.85 19.63
CA HIS A 22 -30.61 -13.20 18.91
C HIS A 22 -29.53 -12.33 19.55
N GLN A 23 -28.95 -12.82 20.65
CA GLN A 23 -27.75 -12.27 21.26
C GLN A 23 -26.67 -12.45 20.20
N SER A 24 -26.53 -11.42 19.36
CA SER A 24 -25.30 -11.20 18.62
C SER A 24 -24.26 -10.96 19.69
N ALA A 25 -23.57 -12.02 20.08
CA ALA A 25 -22.40 -11.92 20.95
C ALA A 25 -21.50 -10.84 20.33
N PRO A 26 -21.02 -9.85 21.11
CA PRO A 26 -20.01 -8.95 20.59
C PRO A 26 -18.86 -9.83 20.14
N ALA A 27 -18.30 -9.56 18.95
CA ALA A 27 -17.07 -10.19 18.52
C ALA A 27 -15.99 -9.85 19.56
N GLN A 28 -15.84 -10.71 20.57
CA GLN A 28 -14.71 -10.66 21.48
C GLN A 28 -13.51 -11.03 20.63
N GLN A 29 -12.85 -10.03 20.05
CA GLN A 29 -11.44 -10.12 19.72
C GLN A 29 -10.71 -10.27 21.06
N GLY A 30 -10.74 -11.49 21.60
CA GLY A 30 -9.91 -11.86 22.73
C GLY A 30 -8.48 -11.47 22.36
N HIS A 31 -7.87 -10.62 23.18
CA HIS A 31 -6.45 -10.36 23.11
C HIS A 31 -5.72 -11.64 23.48
N SER A 32 -5.66 -12.57 22.54
CA SER A 32 -4.76 -13.72 22.59
C SER A 32 -3.34 -13.16 22.66
N ALA A 33 -2.56 -13.60 23.64
CA ALA A 33 -1.13 -13.28 23.70
C ALA A 33 -0.50 -13.56 22.33
N PRO A 34 0.42 -12.69 21.84
CA PRO A 34 0.99 -12.86 20.51
C PRO A 34 1.63 -14.24 20.44
N GLN A 35 1.19 -15.03 19.46
CA GLN A 35 1.74 -16.36 19.19
C GLN A 35 3.26 -16.20 18.95
N LYS A 36 4.07 -16.64 19.92
CA LYS A 36 5.54 -16.71 19.83
C LYS A 36 5.91 -17.73 18.74
N GLY A 37 5.91 -17.29 17.48
CA GLY A 37 6.18 -18.20 16.35
C GLY A 37 6.55 -17.54 15.02
N HIS A 38 6.50 -16.22 14.90
CA HIS A 38 6.98 -15.54 13.70
C HIS A 38 8.36 -14.96 14.01
N GLY A 39 9.43 -15.57 13.51
CA GLY A 39 10.75 -14.94 13.47
C GLY A 39 10.60 -13.59 12.77
N GLY A 40 10.79 -12.49 13.51
CA GLY A 40 10.49 -11.15 13.04
C GLY A 40 11.43 -10.73 11.92
N SER A 41 11.03 -10.97 10.66
CA SER A 41 11.78 -10.52 9.49
C SER A 41 11.86 -9.00 9.50
N LYS A 42 13.08 -8.47 9.33
CA LYS A 42 13.32 -7.02 9.21
C LYS A 42 13.02 -6.48 7.81
N ALA A 43 12.52 -7.30 6.89
CA ALA A 43 12.34 -6.93 5.47
C ALA A 43 11.53 -5.64 5.27
N ALA A 44 10.39 -5.49 5.94
CA ALA A 44 9.57 -4.28 5.82
C ALA A 44 10.30 -3.02 6.34
N SER A 45 11.00 -3.12 7.47
CA SER A 45 11.78 -2.00 8.02
C SER A 45 13.01 -1.66 7.18
N LEU A 46 13.63 -2.65 6.54
CA LEU A 46 14.74 -2.44 5.61
C LEU A 46 14.24 -1.81 4.30
N HIS A 47 13.09 -2.23 3.80
CA HIS A 47 12.44 -1.62 2.64
C HIS A 47 12.16 -0.13 2.89
N TRP A 48 11.53 0.19 4.03
CA TRP A 48 11.28 1.58 4.42
C TRP A 48 12.57 2.41 4.49
N THR A 49 13.61 1.87 5.13
CA THR A 49 14.92 2.54 5.22
C THR A 49 15.53 2.74 3.84
N GLY A 50 15.44 1.73 2.97
CA GLY A 50 15.93 1.77 1.59
C GLY A 50 15.26 2.86 0.75
N GLU A 51 13.94 3.00 0.87
CA GLU A 51 13.20 4.09 0.21
C GLU A 51 13.73 5.47 0.62
N ARG A 52 13.98 5.68 1.93
CA ARG A 52 14.53 6.95 2.41
C ARG A 52 15.95 7.18 1.89
N ALA A 53 16.79 6.15 1.89
CA ALA A 53 18.15 6.23 1.37
C ALA A 53 18.19 6.60 -0.11
N VAL A 54 17.37 5.96 -0.94
CA VAL A 54 17.26 6.30 -2.38
C VAL A 54 16.68 7.70 -2.58
N SER A 55 15.76 8.15 -1.73
CA SER A 55 15.22 9.51 -1.79
C SER A 55 16.29 10.57 -1.50
N VAL A 56 17.12 10.37 -0.49
CA VAL A 56 18.25 11.27 -0.17
C VAL A 56 19.31 11.23 -1.28
N LEU A 57 19.59 10.04 -1.82
CA LEU A 57 20.49 9.89 -2.96
C LEU A 57 19.98 10.69 -4.17
N LEU A 58 18.71 10.51 -4.55
CA LEU A 58 18.10 11.24 -5.67
C LEU A 58 18.13 12.75 -5.44
N LEU A 59 17.83 13.19 -4.22
CA LEU A 59 17.91 14.61 -3.84
C LEU A 59 19.33 15.17 -4.04
N GLY A 60 20.37 14.40 -3.71
CA GLY A 60 21.78 14.79 -3.93
C GLY A 60 22.21 14.71 -5.39
N LEU A 61 21.68 13.75 -6.17
CA LEU A 61 22.00 13.61 -7.59
C LEU A 61 21.50 14.78 -8.43
N LEU A 62 20.39 15.43 -8.08
CA LEU A 62 19.87 16.58 -8.83
C LEU A 62 20.86 17.77 -8.92
N PRO A 63 21.38 18.34 -7.81
CA PRO A 63 22.39 19.38 -7.90
C PRO A 63 23.72 18.85 -8.42
N ALA A 64 24.09 17.60 -8.12
CA ALA A 64 25.32 17.01 -8.66
C ALA A 64 25.28 16.89 -10.19
N ALA A 65 24.11 16.60 -10.77
CA ALA A 65 23.91 16.51 -12.21
C ALA A 65 24.04 17.85 -12.92
N TYR A 66 23.62 18.92 -12.26
CA TYR A 66 23.84 20.27 -12.76
C TYR A 66 25.33 20.65 -12.78
N LEU A 67 26.07 20.29 -11.72
CA LEU A 67 27.48 20.67 -11.57
C LEU A 67 28.44 19.77 -12.36
N TYR A 68 28.14 18.48 -12.45
CA TYR A 68 29.01 17.44 -13.03
C TYR A 68 28.24 16.54 -14.01
N PRO A 69 27.80 17.08 -15.17
CA PRO A 69 27.12 16.28 -16.18
C PRO A 69 28.09 15.28 -16.83
N GLY A 70 27.60 14.05 -17.08
CA GLY A 70 28.35 13.01 -17.78
C GLY A 70 27.77 11.62 -17.56
N PRO A 71 28.31 10.58 -18.24
CA PRO A 71 27.70 9.26 -18.30
C PRO A 71 27.43 8.62 -16.93
N ALA A 72 28.39 8.71 -16.00
CA ALA A 72 28.22 8.17 -14.66
C ALA A 72 27.02 8.79 -13.92
N MET A 73 26.81 10.10 -14.11
CA MET A 73 25.69 10.82 -13.55
C MET A 73 24.38 10.45 -14.24
N ASP A 74 24.39 10.36 -15.58
CA ASP A 74 23.22 9.97 -16.38
C ASP A 74 22.69 8.57 -15.99
N TYR A 75 23.58 7.59 -15.83
CA TYR A 75 23.18 6.24 -15.38
C TYR A 75 22.75 6.24 -13.91
N SER A 76 23.40 7.03 -13.05
CA SER A 76 23.00 7.15 -11.65
C SER A 76 21.60 7.76 -11.51
N LEU A 77 21.31 8.81 -12.29
CA LEU A 77 19.98 9.41 -12.38
C LEU A 77 18.95 8.41 -12.92
N ALA A 78 19.26 7.70 -14.00
CA ALA A 78 18.36 6.69 -14.57
C ALA A 78 17.99 5.62 -13.53
N ALA A 79 18.97 5.12 -12.78
CA ALA A 79 18.75 4.13 -11.72
C ALA A 79 17.95 4.71 -10.55
N ALA A 80 18.38 5.85 -10.00
CA ALA A 80 17.75 6.46 -8.83
C ALA A 80 16.31 6.89 -9.11
N LEU A 81 16.04 7.55 -10.24
CA LEU A 81 14.68 7.93 -10.65
C LEU A 81 13.78 6.70 -10.79
N THR A 82 14.26 5.66 -11.47
CA THR A 82 13.41 4.49 -11.74
C THR A 82 13.12 3.70 -10.47
N VAL A 83 14.12 3.49 -9.59
CA VAL A 83 13.92 2.78 -8.32
C VAL A 83 13.03 3.60 -7.37
N HIS A 84 13.28 4.90 -7.25
CA HIS A 84 12.45 5.79 -6.42
C HIS A 84 10.99 5.79 -6.90
N GLY A 85 10.78 5.92 -8.21
CA GLY A 85 9.45 5.87 -8.81
C GLY A 85 8.76 4.52 -8.65
N HIS A 86 9.50 3.40 -8.80
CA HIS A 86 8.96 2.05 -8.62
C HIS A 86 8.41 1.85 -7.20
N TRP A 87 9.18 2.16 -6.16
CA TRP A 87 8.70 2.02 -4.78
C TRP A 87 7.59 3.03 -4.45
N GLY A 88 7.70 4.28 -4.92
CA GLY A 88 6.67 5.29 -4.72
C GLY A 88 5.31 4.88 -5.31
N LEU A 89 5.29 4.39 -6.56
CA LEU A 89 4.09 3.86 -7.19
C LEU A 89 3.60 2.57 -6.52
N GLY A 90 4.50 1.75 -6.00
CA GLY A 90 4.14 0.56 -5.22
C GLY A 90 3.30 0.90 -3.98
N GLN A 91 3.59 2.02 -3.30
CA GLN A 91 2.76 2.51 -2.20
C GLN A 91 1.38 2.95 -2.69
N VAL A 92 1.31 3.69 -3.81
CA VAL A 92 0.02 4.09 -4.42
C VAL A 92 -0.84 2.87 -4.76
N ILE A 93 -0.25 1.82 -5.35
CA ILE A 93 -0.96 0.56 -5.65
C ILE A 93 -1.46 -0.08 -4.36
N THR A 94 -0.62 -0.14 -3.33
CA THR A 94 -0.96 -0.74 -2.03
C THR A 94 -2.11 0.00 -1.34
N ASP A 95 -2.16 1.33 -1.46
CA ASP A 95 -3.17 2.17 -0.78
C ASP A 95 -4.52 2.18 -1.51
N TYR A 96 -4.55 2.04 -2.84
CA TYR A 96 -5.75 2.28 -3.63
C TYR A 96 -6.27 1.08 -4.44
N VAL A 97 -5.44 0.08 -4.74
CA VAL A 97 -5.86 -1.09 -5.51
C VAL A 97 -6.26 -2.21 -4.56
N HIS A 98 -7.52 -2.63 -4.65
CA HIS A 98 -8.10 -3.59 -3.73
C HIS A 98 -8.50 -4.88 -4.46
N GLY A 99 -8.24 -6.03 -3.83
CA GLY A 99 -8.55 -7.36 -4.36
C GLY A 99 -7.32 -8.08 -4.93
N GLU A 100 -7.27 -9.41 -4.77
CA GLU A 100 -6.05 -10.16 -5.08
C GLU A 100 -5.64 -10.09 -6.55
N THR A 101 -6.60 -10.23 -7.47
CA THR A 101 -6.35 -10.19 -8.91
C THR A 101 -5.88 -8.81 -9.38
N PRO A 102 -6.59 -7.69 -9.10
CA PRO A 102 -6.14 -6.38 -9.54
C PRO A 102 -4.82 -5.96 -8.90
N ILE A 103 -4.52 -6.33 -7.64
CA ILE A 103 -3.21 -6.09 -7.01
C ILE A 103 -2.10 -6.81 -7.77
N LYS A 104 -2.28 -8.09 -8.12
CA LYS A 104 -1.29 -8.85 -8.89
C LYS A 104 -1.05 -8.22 -10.26
N VAL A 105 -2.10 -7.88 -10.99
CA VAL A 105 -2.00 -7.24 -12.31
C VAL A 105 -1.31 -5.88 -12.22
N ALA A 106 -1.69 -5.05 -11.25
CA ALA A 106 -1.09 -3.73 -11.05
C ALA A 106 0.41 -3.83 -10.72
N ASN A 107 0.79 -4.74 -9.83
CA ASN A 107 2.20 -4.97 -9.50
C ASN A 107 3.00 -5.51 -10.71
N THR A 108 2.46 -6.46 -11.47
CA THR A 108 3.11 -6.93 -12.70
C THR A 108 3.29 -5.79 -13.70
N GLY A 109 2.25 -4.97 -13.90
CA GLY A 109 2.32 -3.78 -14.75
C GLY A 109 3.40 -2.80 -14.27
N LEU A 110 3.49 -2.56 -12.96
CA LEU A 110 4.53 -1.71 -12.37
C LEU A 110 5.94 -2.25 -12.61
N TYR A 111 6.17 -3.56 -12.44
CA TYR A 111 7.47 -4.17 -12.76
C TYR A 111 7.85 -4.01 -14.23
N VAL A 112 6.92 -4.27 -15.15
CA VAL A 112 7.15 -4.09 -16.59
C VAL A 112 7.44 -2.62 -16.91
N LEU A 113 6.62 -1.70 -16.40
CA LEU A 113 6.80 -0.28 -16.61
C LEU A 113 8.17 0.19 -16.11
N SER A 114 8.58 -0.20 -14.90
CA SER A 114 9.88 0.16 -14.35
C SER A 114 11.04 -0.45 -15.14
N ALA A 115 10.93 -1.71 -15.57
CA ALA A 115 11.97 -2.36 -16.38
C ALA A 115 12.13 -1.67 -17.74
N VAL A 116 11.03 -1.39 -18.44
CA VAL A 116 11.04 -0.68 -19.72
C VAL A 116 11.57 0.75 -19.56
N THR A 117 11.17 1.45 -18.49
CA THR A 117 11.65 2.81 -18.20
C THR A 117 13.16 2.81 -17.98
N PHE A 118 13.67 1.92 -17.11
CA PHE A 118 15.10 1.83 -16.85
C PHE A 118 15.89 1.46 -18.11
N ALA A 119 15.43 0.45 -18.85
CA ALA A 119 16.07 0.04 -20.10
C ALA A 119 16.05 1.16 -21.15
N GLY A 120 14.94 1.88 -21.28
CA GLY A 120 14.80 3.01 -22.19
C GLY A 120 15.74 4.17 -21.83
N LEU A 121 15.85 4.49 -20.53
CA LEU A 121 16.80 5.51 -20.06
C LEU A 121 18.26 5.07 -20.26
N CYS A 122 18.58 3.80 -20.00
CA CYS A 122 19.92 3.27 -20.28
C CYS A 122 20.23 3.29 -21.78
N TYR A 123 19.27 2.93 -22.63
CA TYR A 123 19.40 2.99 -24.08
C TYR A 123 19.64 4.43 -24.54
N PHE A 124 18.85 5.38 -24.04
CA PHE A 124 19.01 6.81 -24.33
C PHE A 124 20.37 7.35 -23.87
N ASN A 125 20.85 6.92 -22.70
CA ASN A 125 22.19 7.28 -22.20
C ASN A 125 23.33 6.65 -23.00
N TYR A 126 23.11 5.52 -23.66
CA TYR A 126 24.15 4.83 -24.43
C TYR A 126 24.18 5.23 -25.90
N HIS A 127 23.00 5.36 -26.52
CA HIS A 127 22.86 5.56 -27.97
C HIS A 127 22.49 7.00 -28.36
N ASP A 128 22.13 7.84 -27.39
CA ASP A 128 21.74 9.24 -27.62
C ASP A 128 22.57 10.16 -26.72
N VAL A 129 22.18 11.43 -26.60
CA VAL A 129 22.94 12.48 -25.90
C VAL A 129 23.03 12.30 -24.38
N GLY A 130 22.17 11.48 -23.76
CA GLY A 130 22.08 11.30 -22.31
C GLY A 130 21.24 12.33 -21.56
N ILE A 131 20.72 11.96 -20.39
CA ILE A 131 19.68 12.72 -19.64
C ILE A 131 20.12 14.16 -19.34
N CYS A 132 21.30 14.35 -18.74
CA CYS A 132 21.80 15.67 -18.35
C CYS A 132 21.93 16.59 -19.56
N LYS A 133 22.51 16.09 -20.66
CA LYS A 133 22.69 16.88 -21.87
C LYS A 133 21.36 17.16 -22.58
N ALA A 134 20.46 16.19 -22.60
CA ALA A 134 19.11 16.35 -23.16
C ALA A 134 18.35 17.48 -22.45
N VAL A 135 18.36 17.50 -21.12
CA VAL A 135 17.73 18.58 -20.34
C VAL A 135 18.39 19.93 -20.62
N ALA A 136 19.73 19.98 -20.72
CA ALA A 136 20.43 21.22 -21.06
C ALA A 136 20.08 21.73 -22.48
N MET A 137 19.95 20.84 -23.46
CA MET A 137 19.52 21.18 -24.81
C MET A 137 18.07 21.66 -24.83
N LEU A 138 17.18 21.00 -24.10
CA LEU A 138 15.78 21.39 -23.96
C LEU A 138 15.65 22.80 -23.35
N TRP A 139 16.50 23.13 -22.36
CA TRP A 139 16.50 24.45 -21.72
C TRP A 139 17.14 25.56 -22.56
N SER A 140 17.79 25.20 -23.68
CA SER A 140 18.38 26.15 -24.62
C SER A 140 17.45 26.51 -25.79
N LEU A 141 16.25 25.91 -25.84
CA LEU A 141 15.18 26.27 -26.78
C LEU A 141 14.52 27.59 -26.36
#